data_AF-A0A521IFE6-F1
#
_entry.id   AF-A0A521IFE6-F1
#
_cell.length_a   1.000
_cell.length_b   1.000
_cell.length_c   1.000
_cell.angle_alpha   90.00
_cell.angle_beta   90.00
_cell.angle_gamma   90.00
#
_symmetry.space_group_name_H-M   'P 1'
#
loop_
_entity.id
_entity.type
_entity.pdbx_description
1 polymer ?
#
loop_
_entity_poly.entity_id
_entity_poly.type
_entity_poly.pdbx_seq_one_letter_code
_entity_poly.pdbx_strand_id
1 'polypeptide(L)'
;MTSIFAGQTALRISARTGTALSDVSSCEIRYEKPDGTRGHFPAFVSDQGKGVVSHDLTGNEVDQVGWWRFWVFVAFVDERSACGDAVRVFVREEGW
;
A
#
# COMPACT_ATOMS: atom_id res chain seq x y z
N MET A 1 4.85 -2.57 -17.64
CA MET A 1 5.67 -2.74 -16.42
C MET A 1 5.68 -1.41 -15.70
N THR A 2 5.19 -1.36 -14.47
CA THR A 2 5.12 -0.12 -13.69
C THR A 2 6.22 -0.18 -12.65
N SER A 3 7.38 0.40 -12.95
CA SER A 3 8.46 0.56 -11.97
C SER A 3 8.10 1.67 -10.99
N ILE A 4 8.40 1.49 -9.70
CA ILE A 4 8.27 2.53 -8.68
C ILE A 4 9.64 3.20 -8.53
N PHE A 5 9.67 4.53 -8.50
CA PHE A 5 10.89 5.30 -8.31
C PHE A 5 10.88 6.02 -6.96
N ALA A 6 12.05 6.12 -6.33
CA ALA A 6 12.21 6.89 -5.10
C ALA A 6 11.94 8.37 -5.37
N GLY A 7 11.20 9.05 -4.49
CA GLY A 7 10.80 10.44 -4.70
C GLY A 7 9.58 10.66 -5.58
N GLN A 8 8.96 9.60 -6.11
CA GLN A 8 7.80 9.73 -7.00
C GLN A 8 6.55 10.17 -6.23
N THR A 9 6.01 11.33 -6.61
CA THR A 9 4.81 11.93 -6.00
C THR A 9 3.54 11.78 -6.83
N ALA A 10 3.64 11.29 -8.07
CA ALA A 10 2.50 11.00 -8.93
C ALA A 10 2.35 9.48 -9.08
N LEU A 11 2.05 8.80 -7.96
CA LEU A 11 1.89 7.35 -7.92
C LEU A 11 0.75 6.96 -6.97
N ARG A 12 -0.13 6.08 -7.45
CA ARG A 12 -1.17 5.45 -6.63
C ARG A 12 -0.79 4.00 -6.36
N ILE A 13 -0.63 3.65 -5.09
CA ILE A 13 -0.50 2.25 -4.68
C ILE A 13 -1.92 1.72 -4.51
N SER A 14 -2.25 0.66 -5.25
CA SER A 14 -3.55 -0.01 -5.12
C SER A 14 -3.35 -1.49 -4.92
N ALA A 15 -4.13 -2.06 -4.00
CA ALA A 15 -4.09 -3.46 -3.67
C ALA A 15 -5.50 -4.02 -3.61
N ARG A 16 -5.66 -5.22 -4.17
CA ARG A 16 -6.92 -5.94 -4.20
C ARG A 16 -6.92 -6.98 -3.09
N THR A 17 -7.89 -6.88 -2.18
CA THR A 17 -8.04 -7.77 -1.03
C THR A 17 -8.69 -9.11 -1.38
N GLY A 18 -9.22 -9.25 -2.60
CA GLY A 18 -9.81 -10.49 -3.11
C GLY A 18 -11.24 -10.76 -2.66
N THR A 19 -11.79 -9.93 -1.75
CA THR A 19 -13.18 -10.02 -1.28
C THR A 19 -13.83 -8.64 -1.31
N ALA A 20 -15.16 -8.59 -1.41
CA ALA A 20 -15.86 -7.31 -1.32
C ALA A 20 -15.68 -6.70 0.08
N LEU A 21 -15.35 -5.41 0.13
CA LEU A 21 -15.04 -4.72 1.38
C LEU A 21 -16.27 -3.98 1.89
N SER A 22 -17.23 -4.69 2.50
CA SER A 22 -18.32 -4.05 3.26
C SER A 22 -17.88 -3.72 4.68
N ASP A 23 -18.47 -2.66 5.27
CA ASP A 23 -18.34 -2.37 6.70
C ASP A 23 -16.88 -2.15 7.17
N VAL A 24 -16.06 -1.54 6.32
CA VAL A 24 -14.67 -1.17 6.66
C VAL A 24 -14.68 0.06 7.57
N SER A 25 -14.05 -0.07 8.75
CA SER A 25 -13.82 1.03 9.68
C SER A 25 -12.56 1.82 9.31
N SER A 26 -11.47 1.10 9.03
CA SER A 26 -10.21 1.70 8.57
C SER A 26 -9.44 0.76 7.65
N CYS A 27 -8.62 1.33 6.77
CA CYS A 27 -7.74 0.56 5.91
C CYS A 27 -6.39 1.27 5.76
N GLU A 28 -5.34 0.48 5.72
CA GLU A 28 -3.96 0.94 5.71
C GLU A 28 -3.15 0.10 4.72
N ILE A 29 -2.19 0.73 4.04
CA ILE A 29 -1.15 0.03 3.31
C ILE A 29 0.10 0.06 4.16
N ARG A 30 0.44 -1.07 4.76
CA ARG A 30 1.64 -1.23 5.57
C ARG A 30 2.84 -1.49 4.67
N TYR A 31 4.00 -1.03 5.14
CA TYR A 31 5.23 -1.19 4.41
C TYR A 31 6.42 -1.52 5.32
N GLU A 32 7.42 -2.14 4.71
CA GLU A 32 8.76 -2.31 5.25
C GLU A 32 9.76 -1.76 4.23
N LYS A 33 10.55 -0.79 4.67
CA LYS A 33 11.62 -0.16 3.92
C LYS A 33 12.82 -1.12 3.77
N PRO A 34 13.75 -0.84 2.84
CA PRO A 34 14.97 -1.64 2.67
C PRO A 34 15.85 -1.69 3.93
N ASP A 35 15.83 -0.64 4.76
CA ASP A 35 16.54 -0.57 6.03
C ASP A 35 15.86 -1.37 7.18
N GLY A 36 14.70 -1.98 6.91
CA GLY A 36 13.91 -2.73 7.88
C GLY A 36 12.90 -1.88 8.67
N THR A 37 12.88 -0.57 8.47
CA THR A 37 11.89 0.33 9.09
C THR A 37 10.50 -0.01 8.59
N ARG A 38 9.56 -0.18 9.53
CA ARG A 38 8.16 -0.44 9.22
C ARG A 38 7.30 0.79 9.44
N GLY A 39 6.27 0.92 8.61
CA GLY A 39 5.31 1.99 8.73
C GLY A 39 3.99 1.61 8.06
N HIS A 40 3.10 2.59 7.99
CA HIS A 40 1.82 2.45 7.31
C HIS A 40 1.45 3.75 6.61
N PHE A 41 0.75 3.61 5.49
CA PHE A 41 0.09 4.69 4.80
C PHE A 41 -1.41 4.60 5.08
N PRO A 42 -2.08 5.72 5.43
CA PRO A 42 -3.52 5.75 5.52
C PRO A 42 -4.10 5.50 4.12
N ALA A 43 -4.99 4.53 3.97
CA ALA A 43 -5.55 4.19 2.67
C ALA A 43 -7.07 4.34 2.68
N PHE A 44 -7.68 4.31 1.50
CA PHE A 44 -9.14 4.35 1.35
C PHE A 44 -9.62 3.24 0.41
N VAL A 45 -10.87 2.82 0.59
CA VAL A 45 -11.51 1.85 -0.31
C VAL A 45 -11.90 2.58 -1.59
N SER A 46 -11.22 2.26 -2.69
CA SER A 46 -11.47 2.88 -4.00
C SER A 46 -12.51 2.13 -4.84
N ASP A 47 -12.67 0.82 -4.61
CA ASP A 47 -13.74 0.01 -5.20
C ASP A 47 -14.20 -1.05 -4.20
N GLN A 48 -15.39 -0.83 -3.65
CA GLN A 48 -15.96 -1.69 -2.61
C GLN A 48 -16.30 -3.09 -3.13
N GLY A 49 -16.86 -3.18 -4.34
CA GLY A 49 -17.33 -4.44 -4.93
C GLY A 49 -16.17 -5.34 -5.36
N LYS A 50 -15.06 -4.76 -5.79
CA LYS A 50 -13.84 -5.51 -6.14
C LYS A 50 -12.85 -5.67 -4.98
N GLY A 51 -13.09 -4.98 -3.87
CA GLY A 51 -12.24 -4.99 -2.69
C GLY A 51 -10.90 -4.29 -2.89
N VAL A 52 -10.90 -3.16 -3.60
CA VAL A 52 -9.67 -2.41 -3.90
C VAL A 52 -9.47 -1.32 -2.85
N VAL A 53 -8.29 -1.34 -2.24
CA VAL A 53 -7.79 -0.32 -1.33
C VAL A 53 -6.69 0.45 -2.05
N SER A 54 -6.71 1.77 -1.96
CA SER A 54 -5.77 2.65 -2.63
C SER A 54 -5.19 3.69 -1.68
N HIS A 55 -3.93 4.04 -1.91
CA HIS A 55 -3.27 5.20 -1.34
C HIS A 55 -2.65 6.02 -2.45
N ASP A 56 -2.88 7.32 -2.41
CA ASP A 56 -2.22 8.27 -3.30
C ASP A 56 -0.96 8.77 -2.59
N LEU A 57 0.20 8.50 -3.19
CA LEU A 57 1.44 9.10 -2.71
C LEU A 57 1.35 10.60 -3.00
N THR A 58 1.39 11.42 -1.96
CA THR A 58 1.25 12.89 -2.07
C THR A 58 2.58 13.60 -1.79
N GLY A 59 3.58 12.86 -1.33
CA GLY A 59 4.91 13.38 -1.04
C GLY A 59 6.00 12.32 -1.25
N ASN A 60 7.19 12.61 -0.70
CA ASN A 60 8.34 11.70 -0.73
C ASN A 60 8.19 10.57 0.31
N GLU A 61 7.09 9.84 0.22
CA GLU A 61 6.74 8.75 1.13
C GLU A 61 7.52 7.46 0.82
N VAL A 62 7.86 7.26 -0.46
CA VAL A 62 8.79 6.22 -0.94
C VAL A 62 10.14 6.89 -1.22
N ASP A 63 10.95 7.00 -0.18
CA ASP A 63 12.16 7.83 -0.13
C ASP A 63 13.47 7.06 -0.32
N GLN A 64 13.42 5.73 -0.29
CA GLN A 64 14.61 4.87 -0.35
C GLN A 64 14.59 3.96 -1.56
N VAL A 65 15.72 3.87 -2.25
CA VAL A 65 15.96 2.88 -3.31
C VAL A 65 16.22 1.51 -2.67
N GLY A 66 15.63 0.47 -3.24
CA GLY A 66 15.85 -0.91 -2.79
C GLY A 66 14.58 -1.74 -2.73
N TRP A 67 14.64 -2.86 -2.01
CA TRP A 67 13.51 -3.76 -1.86
C TRP A 67 12.57 -3.30 -0.76
N TRP A 68 11.38 -2.90 -1.15
CA TRP A 68 10.28 -2.62 -0.26
C TRP A 68 9.34 -3.82 -0.17
N ARG A 69 8.66 -3.96 0.96
CA ARG A 69 7.52 -4.87 1.12
C ARG A 69 6.28 -4.04 1.40
N PHE A 70 5.18 -4.35 0.73
CA PHE A 70 3.88 -3.71 0.94
C PHE A 70 2.83 -4.77 1.20
N TRP A 71 1.94 -4.52 2.15
CA TRP A 71 0.77 -5.37 2.41
C TRP A 71 -0.40 -4.53 2.91
N VAL A 72 -1.61 -5.03 2.69
CA VAL A 72 -2.82 -4.34 3.15
C VAL A 72 -3.20 -4.81 4.54
N PHE A 73 -3.67 -3.88 5.35
CA PHE A 73 -4.38 -4.16 6.59
C PHE A 73 -5.74 -3.46 6.54
N VAL A 74 -6.81 -4.18 6.89
CA VAL A 74 -8.17 -3.65 6.94
C VAL A 74 -8.75 -3.99 8.31
N ALA A 75 -9.37 -3.01 8.96
CA ALA A 75 -10.20 -3.19 10.14
C ALA A 75 -11.67 -2.92 9.80
N PHE A 76 -12.56 -3.79 10.25
CA PHE A 76 -14.00 -3.71 10.05
C PHE A 76 -14.67 -3.09 11.28
N VAL A 77 -15.88 -2.54 11.12
CA VAL A 77 -16.63 -1.94 12.24
C VAL A 77 -17.06 -2.96 13.31
N ASP A 78 -17.04 -4.25 12.98
CA ASP A 78 -17.31 -5.34 13.92
C ASP A 78 -16.05 -5.81 14.68
N GLU A 79 -15.02 -4.97 14.72
CA GLU A 79 -13.73 -5.18 15.38
C GLU A 79 -12.87 -6.31 14.77
N ARG A 80 -13.32 -6.95 13.69
CA ARG A 80 -12.48 -7.91 12.96
C ARG A 80 -11.43 -7.17 12.13
N SER A 81 -10.32 -7.86 11.85
CA SER A 81 -9.28 -7.36 10.96
C SER A 81 -8.85 -8.42 9.97
N ALA A 82 -8.47 -7.98 8.77
CA ALA A 82 -7.86 -8.80 7.74
C ALA A 82 -6.53 -8.21 7.30
N CYS A 83 -5.54 -9.08 7.06
CA CYS A 83 -4.26 -8.72 6.46
C CYS A 83 -4.08 -9.44 5.14
N GLY A 84 -3.56 -8.74 4.14
CA GLY A 84 -3.16 -9.33 2.87
C GLY A 84 -1.72 -9.85 2.89
N ASP A 85 -1.36 -10.59 1.84
CA ASP A 85 0.01 -11.03 1.60
C ASP A 85 0.96 -9.85 1.32
N ALA A 86 2.19 -10.00 1.77
CA ALA A 86 3.25 -9.04 1.49
C ALA A 86 3.80 -9.22 0.08
N VAL A 87 3.69 -8.16 -0.73
CA VAL A 87 4.29 -8.09 -2.05
C VAL A 87 5.62 -7.35 -1.94
N ARG A 88 6.66 -7.94 -2.51
CA ARG A 88 7.99 -7.34 -2.56
C ARG A 88 8.16 -6.58 -3.87
N VAL A 89 8.46 -5.29 -3.80
CA VAL A 89 8.65 -4.40 -4.96
C VAL A 89 10.02 -3.74 -4.88
N PHE A 90 10.73 -3.70 -6.01
CA PHE A 90 12.00 -2.98 -6.08
C PHE A 90 11.74 -1.54 -6.49
N VAL A 91 12.07 -0.60 -5.59
CA VAL A 91 12.05 0.83 -5.85
C VAL A 91 13.39 1.22 -6.46
N ARG A 92 13.35 1.91 -7.60
CA ARG A 92 14.52 2.32 -8.38
C ARG A 92 14.85 3.79 -8.16
N GLU A 93 16.07 4.16 -8.54
CA GLU A 93 16.44 5.56 -8.75
C GLU A 93 15.90 6.04 -10.10
N GLU A 94 15.57 7.33 -10.23
CA GLU A 94 15.17 7.92 -11.51
C GLU A 94 16.32 7.82 -12.53
N GLY A 95 16.01 7.44 -13.77
CA GLY A 95 17.00 7.37 -14.87
C GLY A 95 17.75 6.03 -15.03
N TRP A 96 17.30 4.96 -14.37
CA TRP A 96 17.92 3.63 -14.35
C TRP A 96 17.22 2.57 -15.22
#